data_AF-A0A0C2DP00-F1
#
_entry.id   AF-A0A0C2DP00-F1
#
_cell.length_a   1.000
_cell.length_b   1.000
_cell.length_c   1.000
_cell.angle_alpha   90.00
_cell.angle_beta   90.00
_cell.angle_gamma   90.00
#
_symmetry.space_group_name_H-M   'P 1'
#
loop_
_entity.id
_entity.type
_entity.pdbx_description
1 polymer ?
#
loop_
_entity_poly.entity_id
_entity_poly.type
_entity_poly.pdbx_seq_one_letter_code
_entity_poly.pdbx_strand_id
1 'polypeptide(L)' 'MDCEKLSGLHLGGPESSTALPLAITCAKPHSTVEALEKDLTKAWSNLPMDIIARAVEDFPRRLGKYIEASSGHFEQH' A
#
# COMPACT_ATOMS: atom_id res chain seq x y z
N MET A 1 -5.69 -19.23 -2.84
CA MET A 1 -4.94 -18.10 -3.42
C MET A 1 -4.37 -17.33 -2.25
N ASP A 2 -3.10 -17.59 -1.92
CA ASP A 2 -2.51 -17.20 -0.64
C ASP A 2 -2.04 -15.75 -0.69
N CYS A 3 -2.77 -14.89 0.02
CA CYS A 3 -2.41 -13.47 0.16
C CYS A 3 -1.02 -13.25 0.77
N GLU A 4 -0.43 -14.26 1.43
CA GLU A 4 0.95 -14.24 1.93
C GLU A 4 1.98 -13.99 0.82
N LYS A 5 1.68 -14.39 -0.43
CA LYS A 5 2.56 -14.14 -1.59
C LYS A 5 2.49 -12.69 -2.09
N LEU A 6 1.38 -11.98 -1.83
CA LEU A 6 1.19 -10.58 -2.21
C LEU A 6 1.81 -9.61 -1.18
N SER A 7 1.89 -10.01 0.09
CA SER A 7 2.62 -9.28 1.14
C SER A 7 4.14 -9.23 0.91
N GLY A 8 4.68 -9.99 -0.04
CA GLY A 8 6.10 -9.96 -0.43
C GLY A 8 6.52 -8.72 -1.23
N LEU A 9 5.57 -7.91 -1.72
CA LEU A 9 5.86 -6.57 -2.24
C LEU A 9 6.02 -5.61 -1.06
N HIS A 10 7.18 -5.67 -0.42
CA HIS A 10 7.60 -4.75 0.64
C HIS A 10 7.83 -3.33 0.06
N LEU A 11 6.74 -2.65 -0.28
CA LEU A 11 6.71 -1.23 -0.64
C LEU A 11 5.78 -0.49 0.33
N GLY A 12 6.15 -0.50 1.60
CA GLY A 12 5.59 0.38 2.63
C GLY A 12 5.04 -0.37 3.83
N GLY A 13 5.42 0.10 5.02
CA GLY A 13 4.83 -0.34 6.28
C GLY A 13 3.32 -0.03 6.39
N PRO A 14 2.70 -0.29 7.55
CA PRO A 14 1.26 -0.15 7.78
C PRO A 14 0.69 1.27 7.52
N GLU A 15 1.56 2.25 7.31
CA GLU A 15 1.28 3.64 6.94
C GLU A 15 1.16 3.89 5.43
N SER A 16 1.32 2.87 4.56
CA SER A 16 1.06 3.00 3.13
C SER A 16 -0.44 2.94 2.82
N SER A 17 -0.97 3.91 2.07
CA SER A 17 -2.38 3.95 1.65
C SER A 17 -2.81 2.71 0.86
N THR A 18 -1.88 2.01 0.22
CA THR A 18 -2.11 0.75 -0.50
C THR A 18 -2.28 -0.47 0.41
N ALA A 19 -1.77 -0.42 1.65
CA ALA A 19 -1.80 -1.56 2.57
C ALA A 19 -3.20 -1.80 3.15
N LEU A 20 -4.01 -0.74 3.31
CA LEU A 20 -5.33 -0.83 3.93
C LEU A 20 -6.36 -1.57 3.06
N PRO A 21 -6.57 -1.22 1.76
CA PRO A 21 -7.47 -1.98 0.90
C PRO A 21 -7.07 -3.44 0.78
N LEU A 22 -5.76 -3.71 0.61
CA LEU A 22 -5.22 -5.06 0.48
C LEU A 22 -5.49 -5.89 1.73
N ALA A 23 -5.23 -5.34 2.92
CA ALA A 23 -5.49 -6.01 4.20
C ALA A 23 -6.98 -6.33 4.39
N ILE A 24 -7.88 -5.39 4.06
CA ILE A 24 -9.34 -5.59 4.17
C ILE A 24 -9.81 -6.71 3.23
N THR A 25 -9.31 -6.74 2.00
CA THR A 25 -9.69 -7.80 1.05
C THR A 25 -9.07 -9.14 1.40
N CYS A 26 -7.81 -9.18 1.80
CA CYS A 26 -7.13 -10.43 2.14
C CYS A 26 -7.58 -11.04 3.47
N ALA A 27 -8.28 -10.29 4.32
CA ALA A 27 -8.97 -10.83 5.49
C ALA A 27 -10.19 -11.72 5.12
N LYS A 28 -10.63 -11.71 3.86
CA LYS A 28 -11.73 -12.54 3.36
C LYS A 28 -11.20 -13.64 2.44
N PRO A 29 -11.68 -14.88 2.56
CA PRO A 29 -11.37 -15.91 1.58
C PRO A 29 -12.08 -15.62 0.25
N HIS A 30 -11.33 -15.69 -0.84
CA HIS A 30 -11.84 -15.53 -2.21
C HIS A 30 -11.73 -16.84 -2.97
N SER A 31 -12.81 -17.23 -3.65
CA SER A 31 -12.85 -18.46 -4.45
C SER A 31 -12.26 -18.29 -5.85
N THR A 32 -12.16 -17.06 -6.37
CA THR A 32 -11.64 -16.74 -7.70
C THR A 32 -10.84 -15.43 -7.70
N VAL A 33 -10.02 -15.24 -8.74
CA VAL A 33 -9.29 -13.98 -9.00
C VAL A 33 -10.27 -12.83 -9.24
N GLU A 34 -11.32 -13.05 -10.04
CA GLU A 34 -12.34 -12.04 -10.34
C GLU A 34 -13.08 -11.56 -9.08
N ALA A 35 -13.35 -12.47 -8.13
CA ALA A 35 -13.96 -12.10 -6.85
C ALA A 35 -13.02 -11.20 -6.03
N LEU A 36 -11.72 -11.52 -6.01
CA LEU A 36 -10.70 -10.71 -5.37
C LEU A 36 -10.58 -9.32 -6.02
N GLU A 37 -10.52 -9.24 -7.35
CA GLU A 37 -10.42 -7.97 -8.09
C GLU A 37 -11.62 -7.06 -7.84
N LYS A 38 -12.83 -7.64 -7.83
CA LYS A 38 -14.07 -6.92 -7.53
C LYS A 38 -14.06 -6.36 -6.11
N ASP A 39 -13.66 -7.18 -5.14
CA ASP A 39 -13.60 -6.76 -3.75
C ASP A 39 -12.49 -5.73 -3.51
N LEU A 40 -11.36 -5.83 -4.22
CA LEU A 40 -10.28 -4.83 -4.19
C LEU A 40 -10.76 -3.49 -4.74
N THR A 41 -11.40 -3.51 -5.92
CA THR A 41 -11.99 -2.32 -6.53
C THR A 41 -12.97 -1.66 -5.57
N LYS A 42 -13.83 -2.46 -4.93
CA LYS A 42 -14.78 -1.96 -3.92
C LYS A 42 -14.08 -1.39 -2.69
N ALA A 43 -13.03 -2.04 -2.18
CA ALA A 43 -12.29 -1.56 -1.02
C ALA A 43 -11.60 -0.22 -1.32
N TRP A 44 -11.02 -0.07 -2.51
CA TRP A 44 -10.44 1.18 -2.98
C TRP A 44 -11.49 2.30 -3.13
N SER A 45 -12.66 2.02 -3.72
CA SER A 45 -13.72 3.03 -3.88
C SER A 45 -14.34 3.49 -2.56
N ASN A 46 -14.27 2.66 -1.51
CA ASN A 46 -14.79 3.01 -0.18
C ASN A 46 -13.70 3.52 0.77
N LEU A 47 -12.47 3.71 0.29
CA LEU A 47 -11.39 4.21 1.12
C LEU A 47 -11.70 5.65 1.56
N PRO A 48 -11.73 5.94 2.88
CA PRO A 48 -12.03 7.27 3.36
C PRO A 48 -10.99 8.29 2.85
N MET A 49 -11.45 9.45 2.36
CA MET A 49 -10.57 10.48 1.79
C MET A 49 -9.54 11.00 2.79
N ASP A 50 -9.85 10.98 4.09
CA ASP A 50 -8.95 11.36 5.16
C ASP A 50 -7.76 10.40 5.33
N ILE A 51 -7.90 9.13 4.93
CA ILE A 51 -6.78 8.18 4.87
C ILE A 51 -5.84 8.55 3.72
N ILE A 52 -6.40 8.90 2.57
CA ILE A 52 -5.63 9.35 1.40
C ILE A 52 -4.92 10.67 1.74
N ALA A 53 -5.64 11.64 2.32
CA ALA A 53 -5.09 12.92 2.72
C ALA A 53 -3.93 12.76 3.72
N ARG A 54 -4.12 11.93 4.76
CA ARG A 54 -3.05 11.62 5.72
C ARG A 54 -1.83 10.98 5.07
N ALA A 55 -2.02 10.07 4.12
CA ALA A 55 -0.90 9.46 3.40
C ALA A 55 -0.14 10.49 2.53
N VAL A 56 -0.85 11.45 1.92
CA VAL A 56 -0.24 12.54 1.14
C VAL A 56 0.51 13.51 2.05
N GLU A 57 -0.09 13.91 3.17
CA GLU A 57 0.53 14.78 4.18
C GLU A 57 1.77 14.14 4.81
N ASP A 58 1.76 12.81 4.98
CA ASP A 58 2.86 12.07 5.57
C ASP A 58 4.01 11.80 4.58
N PHE A 59 3.75 11.92 3.28
CA PHE A 59 4.72 11.56 2.24
C PHE A 59 6.03 12.35 2.32
N PRO A 60 6.06 13.69 2.49
CA PRO A 60 7.32 14.44 2.63
C PRO A 60 8.16 13.97 3.81
N ARG A 61 7.53 13.61 4.94
CA ARG A 61 8.22 13.07 6.12
C ARG A 61 8.85 11.71 5.81
N ARG A 62 8.11 10.81 5.14
CA ARG A 62 8.62 9.50 4.71
C ARG A 62 9.75 9.64 3.70
N LEU A 63 9.63 10.57 2.76
CA LEU A 63 10.66 10.87 1.78
C LEU A 63 11.93 11.42 2.45
N GLY A 64 11.79 12.33 3.42
CA GLY A 64 12.92 12.84 4.21
C GLY A 64 13.67 11.71 4.92
N LYS A 65 12.95 10.85 5.63
CA LYS A 65 13.54 9.66 6.29
C LYS A 65 14.22 8.71 5.29
N TYR A 66 13.63 8.52 4.10
CA TYR A 66 14.24 7.70 3.06
C TYR A 66 15.55 8.32 2.58
N ILE A 67 15.57 9.62 2.29
CA ILE A 67 16.78 10.35 1.87
C ILE A 67 17.87 10.28 2.96
N GLU A 68 17.50 10.48 4.22
CA GLU A 68 18.42 10.39 5.37
C GLU A 68 18.96 8.96 5.57
N ALA A 69 18.11 7.94 5.40
CA ALA A 69 18.50 6.54 5.49
C ALA A 69 19.29 6.08 4.25
N SER A 70 19.07 6.70 3.09
CA SER A 70 19.78 6.44 1.84
C SER A 70 20.95 7.41 1.70
N SER A 71 22.02 7.24 2.49
CA SER A 71 23.28 7.93 2.25
C SER A 71 24.06 7.34 1.05
N GLY A 72 23.46 7.32 -0.15
CA GLY A 72 24.15 6.99 -1.40
C GLY A 72 23.35 6.16 -2.41
N HIS A 73 22.77 6.81 -3.42
CA HIS A 73 23.20 6.76 -4.83
C HIS A 73 22.19 7.57 -5.66
N PHE A 74 22.53 8.82 -5.99
CA PHE A 74 21.99 9.47 -7.19
C PHE A 74 23.10 9.36 -8.22
N GLU A 75 22.86 8.64 -9.32
CA GLU A 75 23.80 8.64 -10.42
C GLU A 75 23.94 10.09 -10.94
N GLN A 76 25.15 10.62 -10.89
CA GLN A 76 25.49 11.85 -11.60
C GLN A 76 25.54 11.49 -13.08
N HIS A 77 24.67 12.12 -13.88
CA HIS A 77 24.86 12.23 -15.32
C HIS A 77 25.41 13.61 -15.66
#